data_AF-Q8WIH6-F1
#
_entry.id   AF-Q8WIH6-F1
#
_cell.length_a   1.000
_cell.length_b   1.000
_cell.length_c   1.000
_cell.angle_alpha   90.00
_cell.angle_beta   90.00
_cell.angle_gamma   90.00
#
_symmetry.space_group_name_H-M   'P 1'
#
loop_
_entity.id
_entity.type
_entity.pdbx_description
1 polymer ?
#
loop_
_entity_poly.entity_id
_entity_poly.type
_entity_poly.pdbx_seq_one_letter_code
_entity_poly.pdbx_strand_id
1 'polypeptide(L)'
;GTIGHPDGIQSGATANRVALESMVLARNEGRDYVGEGPEILRRAAASCGPLKAALDLWKDITFDYTSTDTPDFVEVATGSR
;
A
#
# COMPACT_ATOMS: atom_id res chain seq x y z
N GLY A 1 7.69 -5.86 5.18
CA GLY A 1 8.99 -6.27 4.63
C GLY A 1 10.03 -5.20 4.87
N THR A 2 10.77 -5.29 5.99
CA THR A 2 11.87 -4.35 6.30
C THR A 2 13.22 -5.06 6.25
N ILE A 3 13.43 -6.05 7.12
CA ILE A 3 14.69 -6.80 7.20
C ILE A 3 14.97 -7.59 5.91
N GLY A 4 13.92 -8.14 5.28
CA GLY A 4 14.04 -8.91 4.03
C GLY A 4 14.27 -8.08 2.76
N HIS A 5 14.57 -6.79 2.88
CA HIS A 5 14.88 -5.95 1.72
C HIS A 5 16.26 -6.31 1.13
N PRO A 6 16.40 -6.43 -0.21
CA PRO A 6 17.64 -6.91 -0.83
C PRO A 6 18.84 -6.00 -0.54
N ASP A 7 18.62 -4.68 -0.48
CA ASP A 7 19.65 -3.68 -0.19
C ASP A 7 19.85 -3.40 1.31
N GLY A 8 19.40 -4.31 2.18
CA GLY A 8 19.58 -4.24 3.63
C GLY A 8 18.49 -3.50 4.43
N ILE A 9 18.62 -3.57 5.75
CA ILE A 9 17.57 -3.18 6.72
C ILE A 9 17.23 -1.69 6.63
N GLN A 10 18.22 -0.82 6.51
CA GLN A 10 18.01 0.63 6.42
C GLN A 10 17.24 0.99 5.13
N SER A 11 17.59 0.37 4.01
CA SER A 11 16.86 0.54 2.74
C SER A 11 15.41 0.11 2.88
N GLY A 12 15.16 -1.04 3.51
CA GLY A 12 13.80 -1.49 3.82
C GLY A 12 13.03 -0.52 4.72
N ALA A 13 13.68 0.09 5.71
CA ALA A 13 13.05 1.10 6.56
C ALA A 13 12.71 2.38 5.77
N THR A 14 13.64 2.86 4.94
CA THR A 14 13.42 4.00 4.04
C THR A 14 12.26 3.74 3.08
N ALA A 15 12.19 2.56 2.46
CA ALA A 15 11.12 2.19 1.53
C ALA A 15 9.73 2.30 2.18
N ASN A 16 9.55 1.71 3.36
CA ASN A 16 8.26 1.75 4.08
C ASN A 16 7.89 3.19 4.49
N ARG A 17 8.88 3.98 4.94
CA ARG A 17 8.65 5.39 5.33
C ARG A 17 8.22 6.25 4.14
N VAL A 18 8.94 6.17 3.01
CA VAL A 18 8.61 6.93 1.80
C VAL A 18 7.25 6.53 1.25
N ALA A 19 6.91 5.24 1.24
CA ALA A 19 5.59 4.77 0.84
C ALA A 19 4.48 5.40 1.69
N LEU A 20 4.61 5.34 3.02
CA LEU A 20 3.62 5.90 3.94
C LEU A 20 3.46 7.42 3.76
N GLU A 21 4.56 8.17 3.75
CA GLU A 21 4.53 9.64 3.62
C GLU A 21 3.92 10.07 2.28
N SER A 22 4.22 9.35 1.18
CA SER A 22 3.67 9.63 -0.15
C SER A 22 2.16 9.38 -0.21
N MET A 23 1.69 8.30 0.41
CA MET A 23 0.26 7.99 0.49
C MET A 23 -0.50 9.00 1.36
N VAL A 24 0.08 9.41 2.49
CA VAL A 24 -0.52 10.42 3.38
C VAL A 24 -0.59 11.78 2.69
N LEU A 25 0.44 12.17 1.93
CA LEU A 25 0.41 13.41 1.17
C LEU A 25 -0.71 13.38 0.12
N ALA A 26 -0.79 12.31 -0.69
CA ALA A 26 -1.85 12.17 -1.70
C ALA A 26 -3.26 12.19 -1.08
N ARG A 27 -3.45 11.54 0.07
CA ARG A 27 -4.71 11.60 0.84
C ARG A 27 -5.03 13.04 1.25
N ASN A 28 -4.05 13.77 1.80
CA ASN A 28 -4.25 15.13 2.27
C ASN A 28 -4.50 16.12 1.11
N GLU A 29 -4.02 15.81 -0.10
CA GLU A 29 -4.32 16.53 -1.34
C GLU A 29 -5.70 16.19 -1.93
N GLY A 30 -6.47 15.30 -1.29
CA GLY A 30 -7.82 14.93 -1.72
C GLY A 30 -7.84 13.95 -2.90
N ARG A 31 -6.73 13.27 -3.20
CA ARG A 31 -6.69 12.23 -4.25
C ARG A 31 -7.37 10.95 -3.77
N ASP A 32 -7.93 10.18 -4.70
CA ASP A 32 -8.44 8.84 -4.41
C ASP A 32 -7.27 7.88 -4.20
N TYR A 33 -6.67 7.91 -3.01
CA TYR A 33 -5.53 7.08 -2.68
C TYR A 33 -5.86 5.59 -2.60
N VAL A 34 -7.15 5.21 -2.56
CA VAL A 34 -7.58 3.81 -2.58
C VAL A 34 -7.55 3.28 -4.02
N GLY A 35 -8.11 4.02 -4.98
CA GLY A 35 -8.07 3.68 -6.40
C GLY A 35 -6.72 3.95 -7.08
N GLU A 36 -6.03 5.04 -6.71
CA GLU A 36 -4.77 5.50 -7.30
C GLU A 36 -3.52 5.00 -6.55
N GLY A 37 -3.67 4.23 -5.47
CA GLY A 37 -2.59 3.82 -4.58
C GLY A 37 -1.35 3.25 -5.30
N PRO A 38 -1.49 2.27 -6.21
CA PRO A 38 -0.35 1.73 -6.96
C PRO A 38 0.39 2.78 -7.79
N GLU A 39 -0.33 3.75 -8.37
CA GLU A 39 0.30 4.83 -9.15
C GLU A 39 1.04 5.83 -8.26
N ILE A 40 0.48 6.16 -7.10
CA ILE A 40 1.15 7.03 -6.10
C ILE A 40 2.49 6.41 -5.68
N LEU A 41 2.50 5.12 -5.34
CA LEU A 41 3.70 4.40 -4.94
C LEU A 41 4.72 4.27 -6.07
N ARG A 42 4.28 3.98 -7.31
CA ARG A 42 5.16 3.93 -8.48
C ARG A 42 5.81 5.28 -8.78
N ARG A 43 5.07 6.38 -8.67
CA ARG A 43 5.61 7.74 -8.83
C ARG A 43 6.65 8.07 -7.76
N ALA A 44 6.39 7.75 -6.50
CA ALA A 44 7.36 7.93 -5.42
C ALA A 44 8.62 7.09 -5.62
N ALA A 45 8.46 5.86 -6.13
CA ALA A 45 9.56 4.95 -6.43
C ALA A 45 10.48 5.45 -7.55
N ALA A 46 10.00 6.31 -8.46
CA ALA A 46 10.83 6.90 -9.52
C ALA A 46 12.00 7.73 -8.96
N SER A 47 11.83 8.34 -7.79
CA SER A 47 12.86 9.11 -7.08
C SER A 47 13.44 8.39 -5.85
N CYS A 48 12.99 7.18 -5.53
CA CYS A 48 13.40 6.44 -4.34
C CYS A 48 13.77 4.98 -4.69
N GLY A 49 15.08 4.73 -4.83
CA GLY A 49 15.63 3.40 -5.13
C GLY A 49 15.18 2.29 -4.17
N PRO A 50 15.25 2.49 -2.84
CA PRO A 50 14.76 1.49 -1.89
C PRO A 50 13.27 1.17 -2.06
N LEU A 51 12.41 2.18 -2.29
CA LEU A 51 11.00 1.92 -2.55
C LEU A 51 10.79 1.14 -3.85
N LYS A 52 11.55 1.46 -4.91
CA LYS A 52 11.51 0.73 -6.17
C LYS A 52 11.84 -0.75 -5.98
N ALA A 53 12.96 -1.05 -5.31
CA ALA A 53 13.38 -2.42 -5.05
C ALA A 53 12.35 -3.21 -4.21
N ALA A 54 11.77 -2.57 -3.19
CA ALA A 54 10.72 -3.17 -2.38
C ALA A 54 9.45 -3.50 -3.20
N LEU A 55 8.99 -2.57 -4.04
CA LEU A 55 7.82 -2.79 -4.90
C LEU A 55 8.10 -3.89 -5.93
N ASP A 56 9.25 -3.88 -6.58
CA ASP A 56 9.60 -4.89 -7.58
C ASP A 56 9.69 -6.30 -6.97
N LEU A 57 10.12 -6.42 -5.71
CA LEU A 57 10.23 -7.70 -5.00
C LEU A 57 8.90 -8.25 -4.51
N TRP A 58 8.00 -7.40 -3.99
CA TRP A 58 6.79 -7.86 -3.28
C TRP A 58 5.46 -7.54 -3.98
N LYS A 59 5.46 -6.91 -5.16
CA LYS A 59 4.24 -6.52 -5.90
C LYS A 59 3.23 -7.63 -6.14
N ASP A 60 3.68 -8.88 -6.28
CA ASP A 60 2.83 -10.03 -6.62
C ASP A 60 2.42 -10.85 -5.39
N ILE A 61 2.80 -10.41 -4.18
CA ILE A 61 2.51 -11.13 -2.93
C ILE A 61 1.17 -10.65 -2.36
N THR A 62 0.16 -11.52 -2.45
CA THR A 62 -1.17 -11.32 -1.85
C THR A 62 -1.56 -12.54 -1.03
N PHE A 63 -2.29 -12.32 0.06
CA PHE A 63 -2.83 -13.39 0.91
C PHE A 63 -4.36 -13.27 0.91
N ASP A 64 -5.02 -14.04 0.06
CA ASP A 64 -6.48 -14.05 -0.10
C ASP A 64 -7.07 -15.37 0.41
N TYR A 65 -7.67 -15.31 1.59
CA TYR A 65 -8.24 -16.46 2.30
C TYR A 65 -9.55 -16.04 2.98
N THR A 66 -10.47 -16.99 3.17
CA THR A 66 -11.70 -16.76 3.93
C THR A 66 -11.39 -16.42 5.39
N SER A 67 -11.87 -15.27 5.88
CA SER A 67 -11.76 -14.90 7.30
C SER A 67 -12.51 -15.89 8.18
N THR A 68 -11.92 -16.28 9.30
CA THR A 68 -12.58 -17.11 10.34
C THR A 68 -13.46 -16.28 11.27
N ASP A 69 -13.17 -14.98 11.39
CA ASP A 69 -13.93 -14.02 12.20
C ASP A 69 -14.64 -13.06 11.23
N THR A 70 -15.96 -13.23 11.10
CA THR A 70 -16.79 -12.46 10.16
C THR A 70 -17.95 -11.80 10.90
N PRO A 71 -18.35 -10.58 10.52
CA PRO A 71 -19.49 -9.93 11.16
C PRO A 71 -20.77 -10.72 10.91
N ASP A 72 -21.64 -10.79 11.92
CA ASP A 72 -22.95 -11.46 11.82
C ASP A 72 -23.88 -10.77 10.81
N PHE A 73 -23.68 -9.46 10.61
CA PHE A 73 -24.46 -8.63 9.69
C PHE A 73 -23.54 -7.75 8.85
N VAL A 74 -23.86 -7.62 7.56
CA VAL A 74 -23.23 -6.65 6.65
C VAL A 74 -24.27 -5.59 6.32
N GLU A 75 -23.90 -4.31 6.38
CA GLU A 75 -24.79 -3.23 5.96
C GLU A 75 -25.13 -3.36 4.48
N VAL A 76 -26.43 -3.43 4.17
CA VAL A 76 -26.93 -3.39 2.79
C VAL A 76 -27.58 -2.03 2.59
N ALA A 77 -27.15 -1.29 1.56
CA ALA A 77 -27.75 -0.01 1.23
C ALA A 77 -29.25 -0.18 0.96
N THR A 78 -30.09 0.50 1.74
CA THR A 78 -31.54 0.52 1.51
C THR A 78 -31.83 1.29 0.22
N GLY A 79 -32.33 0.62 -0.81
CA GLY A 79 -32.71 1.28 -2.07
C GLY A 79 -33.83 2.30 -1.84
N SER A 80 -33.65 3.53 -2.32
CA SER A 80 -34.75 4.50 -2.36
C SER A 80 -35.77 4.06 -3.42
N ARG A 81 -37.04 3.94 -3.01
CA ARG A 81 -38.16 3.62 -3.90
C ARG A 81 -38.60 4.83 -4.71
#